data_AF-A0A5F1Z3B1-F1
#
_entry.id   AF-A0A5F1Z3B1-F1
#
_cell.length_a   1.000
_cell.length_b   1.000
_cell.length_c   1.000
_cell.angle_alpha   90.00
_cell.angle_beta   90.00
_cell.angle_gamma   90.00
#
_symmetry.space_group_name_H-M   'P 1'
#
loop_
_entity.id
_entity.type
_entity.pdbx_description
1 polymer ?
#
loop_
_entity_poly.entity_id
_entity_poly.type
_entity_poly.pdbx_seq_one_letter_code
_entity_poly.pdbx_strand_id
1 'polypeptide(L)' 'NDGGPTFHKIYNYILHLDLSSNRIVRILNCEPEHSFYVYNHPTLYDS' A
#
# COMPACT_ATOMS: atom_id res chain seq x y z
N ASN A 1 -10.19 12.87 8.06
CA ASN A 1 -9.14 12.94 7.02
C ASN A 1 -7.75 12.93 7.67
N ASP A 2 -7.58 12.17 8.75
CA ASP A 2 -6.31 12.06 9.49
C ASP A 2 -5.63 10.71 9.23
N GLY A 3 -5.84 10.14 8.04
CA GLY A 3 -5.31 8.82 7.70
C GLY A 3 -3.79 8.81 7.77
N GLY A 4 -3.24 8.18 8.80
CA GLY A 4 -1.81 7.92 8.91
C GLY A 4 -1.34 6.94 7.82
N PRO A 5 -0.04 6.93 7.49
CA PRO A 5 0.48 6.01 6.49
C PRO A 5 0.34 4.57 7.00
N THR A 6 -0.56 3.80 6.37
CA THR A 6 -0.68 2.37 6.60
C THR A 6 0.22 1.64 5.61
N PHE A 7 1.33 1.10 6.12
CA PHE A 7 2.23 0.28 5.33
C PHE A 7 1.78 -1.18 5.39
N HIS A 8 1.49 -1.77 4.23
CA HIS A 8 1.32 -3.21 4.10
C HIS A 8 2.62 -3.82 3.58
N LYS A 9 3.02 -4.99 4.11
CA LYS A 9 4.30 -5.59 3.71
C LYS A 9 4.25 -6.19 2.30
N ILE A 10 3.06 -6.59 1.86
CA ILE A 10 2.86 -7.33 0.62
C ILE A 10 1.95 -6.52 -0.30
N TYR A 11 2.56 -5.97 -1.36
CA TYR A 11 1.86 -5.37 -2.48
C TYR A 11 2.13 -6.19 -3.73
N ASN A 12 1.08 -6.49 -4.48
CA ASN A 12 1.14 -7.14 -5.78
C ASN A 12 0.67 -6.15 -6.83
N TYR A 13 1.56 -5.75 -7.73
CA TYR A 13 1.22 -4.88 -8.85
C TYR A 13 0.99 -5.72 -10.11
N ILE A 14 -0.24 -5.68 -10.61
CA ILE A 14 -0.65 -6.45 -11.78
C ILE A 14 -0.96 -5.47 -12.92
N LEU A 15 -0.22 -5.65 -14.03
CA LEU A 15 -0.44 -4.92 -15.28
C LEU A 15 -1.06 -5.86 -16.31
N HIS A 16 -2.31 -5.62 -16.67
CA HIS A 16 -2.98 -6.34 -17.74
C HIS A 16 -3.02 -5.46 -19.00
N LEU A 17 -2.39 -5.97 -20.07
CA LEU A 17 -2.37 -5.36 -21.39
C LEU A 17 -3.24 -6.19 -22.31
N ASP A 18 -4.38 -5.64 -22.71
CA ASP A 18 -5.21 -6.22 -23.77
C ASP A 18 -5.00 -5.41 -25.05
N LEU A 19 -4.12 -5.94 -25.91
CA LEU A 19 -3.79 -5.31 -27.19
C LEU A 19 -4.95 -5.41 -28.19
N SER A 20 -5.81 -6.42 -28.06
CA SER A 20 -6.94 -6.62 -28.97
C SER A 20 -8.00 -5.53 -28.80
N SER A 21 -8.15 -5.01 -27.58
CA SER A 21 -9.03 -3.89 -27.26
C SER A 21 -8.30 -2.58 -26.97
N ASN A 22 -6.97 -2.54 -27.17
CA ASN A 22 -6.08 -1.43 -26.80
C ASN A 22 -6.37 -0.89 -25.37
N ARG A 23 -6.61 -1.82 -24.44
CA ARG A 23 -7.00 -1.51 -23.08
C ARG A 23 -5.86 -1.86 -22.13
N ILE A 24 -5.62 -0.94 -21.20
CA ILE A 24 -4.65 -1.12 -20.12
C ILE A 24 -5.39 -1.11 -18.80
N VAL A 25 -5.21 -2.16 -18.01
CA VAL A 25 -5.76 -2.27 -16.65
C VAL A 25 -4.60 -2.40 -15.67
N ARG A 26 -4.64 -1.57 -14.63
CA ARG A 26 -3.66 -1.54 -13.55
C ARG A 26 -4.37 -1.88 -12.25
N ILE A 27 -3.90 -2.92 -11.58
CA ILE A 27 -4.49 -3.41 -10.34
C ILE A 27 -3.40 -3.43 -9.29
N LEU A 28 -3.66 -2.75 -8.17
CA LEU A 28 -2.84 -2.84 -6.98
C LEU A 28 -3.57 -3.76 -5.99
N ASN A 29 -3.07 -4.97 -5.85
CA ASN A 29 -3.54 -5.89 -4.83
C ASN A 29 -2.70 -5.71 -3.58
N CYS A 30 -3.37 -5.69 -2.45
CA CYS A 30 -2.77 -5.59 -1.14
C CYS A 30 -3.34 -6.71 -0.28
N GLU A 31 -2.47 -7.42 0.43
CA GLU A 31 -2.89 -8.31 1.51
C GLU A 31 -2.65 -7.57 2.83
N PRO A 32 -3.67 -6.86 3.34
CA PRO A 32 -3.49 -6.15 4.59
C PRO A 32 -3.32 -7.16 5.73
N GLU A 33 -2.24 -7.02 6.50
CA GLU A 33 -2.17 -7.68 7.80
C GLU A 33 -3.32 -7.18 8.69
N HIS A 34 -3.80 -8.05 9.58
CA HIS A 34 -4.93 -7.73 10.47
C HIS A 34 -4.61 -6.57 11.44
N SER A 35 -3.33 -6.24 11.61
CA SER A 35 -2.82 -5.11 12.36
C SER A 35 -2.08 -4.13 11.46
N PHE A 36 -2.34 -2.85 11.64
CA PHE A 36 -1.59 -1.79 10.97
C PHE A 36 -0.36 -1.40 11.79
N TYR A 37 0.79 -1.28 11.14
CA TYR A 37 1.99 -0.72 11.76
C TYR A 37 1.95 0.80 11.66
N VAL A 38 1.73 1.47 12.78
CA VAL A 38 1.92 2.91 12.88
C VAL A 38 3.39 3.15 13.23
N TYR A 39 4.13 3.78 12.32
CA TYR A 39 5.50 4.21 12.62
C TYR A 39 5.43 5.31 13.67
N ASN A 40 5.71 4.96 14.93
CA ASN A 40 5.82 5.93 16.00
C ASN A 40 7.21 6.56 15.87
N HIS A 41 7.29 7.78 15.33
CA HIS A 41 8.54 8.51 15.27
C HIS A 41 9.04 8.69 16.72
N PRO A 42 10.25 8.22 17.09
CA PRO A 42 10.77 8.51 18.41
C PRO A 42 10.93 10.02 18.51
N THR A 43 10.07 10.66 19.31
CA THR A 43 10.27 12.06 19.67
C THR A 43 11.57 12.12 20.46
N LEU A 44 12.48 13.03 20.09
CA LEU A 44 13.79 13.26 20.71
C LEU A 44 13.73 13.73 22.19
N TYR A 45 12.66 13.41 22.91
CA TYR A 45 12.35 13.87 24.26
C TYR A 45 12.03 12.74 25.25
N ASP A 46 12.29 11.49 24.89
CA ASP A 46 12.38 10.45 25.92
C ASP A 46 13.69 10.64 26.67
N SER A 47 13.54 11.17 27.89
CA SER A 47 14.58 11.61 28.82
C SER A 47 15.26 10.44 29.53
#